data_AF-A0A6N9BI52-F1
#
_entry.id   AF-A0A6N9BI52-F1
#
_cell.length_a   1.000
_cell.length_b   1.000
_cell.length_c   1.000
_cell.angle_alpha   90.00
_cell.angle_beta   90.00
_cell.angle_gamma   90.00
#
_symmetry.space_group_name_H-M   'P 1'
#
loop_
_entity.id
_entity.type
_entity.pdbx_description
1 polymer ?
#
loop_
_entity_poly.entity_id
_entity_poly.type
_entity_poly.pdbx_seq_one_letter_code
_entity_poly.pdbx_strand_id
1 'polypeptide(L)' 'MSDDLCRLTARETIARLKAGDITPLDAIDAAMARIEAVDGRVNALPTLVP' A
#
# COMPACT_ATOMS: atom_id res chain seq x y z
N MET A 1 11.43 -0.15 -4.33
CA MET A 1 11.62 0.36 -2.95
C MET A 1 10.29 0.94 -2.40
N SER A 2 9.15 0.29 -2.71
CA SER A 2 7.81 0.78 -2.33
C SER A 2 7.04 -0.20 -1.43
N ASP A 3 7.42 -1.48 -1.38
CA ASP A 3 6.75 -2.51 -0.54
C ASP A 3 6.69 -2.14 0.96
N ASP A 4 7.68 -1.41 1.48
CA ASP A 4 7.71 -1.05 2.90
C ASP A 4 6.63 -0.03 3.27
N LEU A 5 6.06 0.72 2.31
CA LEU A 5 5.02 1.70 2.59
C LEU A 5 3.74 1.04 3.11
N CYS A 6 3.44 -0.21 2.72
CA CYS A 6 2.28 -0.94 3.19
C CYS A 6 2.36 -1.28 4.70
N ARG A 7 3.54 -1.11 5.32
CA ARG A 7 3.78 -1.40 6.74
C ARG A 7 3.61 -0.16 7.63
N LEU A 8 3.45 1.02 7.03
CA LEU A 8 3.25 2.26 7.77
C LEU A 8 1.90 2.27 8.47
N THR A 9 1.86 2.91 9.64
CA THR A 9 0.59 3.30 10.24
C THR A 9 -0.06 4.40 9.42
N ALA A 10 -1.39 4.53 9.52
CA ALA A 10 -2.13 5.59 8.83
C ALA A 10 -1.60 7.01 9.14
N ARG A 11 -1.14 7.24 10.38
CA ARG A 11 -0.57 8.54 10.79
C ARG A 11 0.77 8.83 10.11
N GLU A 12 1.63 7.83 10.01
CA GLU A 12 2.92 7.96 9.32
C GLU A 12 2.73 8.17 7.82
N THR A 13 1.78 7.47 7.20
CA THR A 13 1.42 7.68 5.79
C THR A 13 0.94 9.10 5.55
N ILE A 14 0.04 9.63 6.38
CA ILE A 14 -0.43 11.02 6.26
C ILE A 14 0.71 12.02 6.46
N ALA A 15 1.60 11.79 7.44
CA ALA A 15 2.74 12.67 7.68
C ALA A 15 3.63 12.79 6.44
N ARG A 16 3.96 11.65 5.81
CA ARG A 16 4.77 11.60 4.59
C ARG A 16 4.07 12.21 3.37
N LEU A 17 2.77 11.95 3.19
CA LEU A 17 1.98 12.57 2.13
C LEU A 17 1.96 14.10 2.25
N LYS A 18 1.82 14.63 3.47
CA LYS A 18 1.86 16.08 3.71
C LYS A 18 3.24 16.68 3.49
N ALA A 19 4.30 15.93 3.80
CA ALA A 19 5.68 16.34 3.55
C ALA A 19 6.06 16.28 2.06
N GLY A 20 5.31 15.52 1.25
CA GLY A 20 5.64 15.27 -0.16
C GLY A 20 6.70 14.19 -0.35
N ASP A 21 7.02 13.43 0.70
CA ASP A 21 8.00 12.34 0.65
C ASP A 21 7.52 11.16 -0.22
N ILE A 22 6.20 11.00 -0.34
CA ILE A 22 5.53 10.02 -1.19
C ILE A 22 4.32 10.66 -1.85
N THR A 23 3.93 10.15 -3.01
CA THR A 23 2.67 10.49 -3.67
C THR A 23 1.54 9.56 -3.21
N PRO A 24 0.26 9.93 -3.43
CA PRO A 24 -0.86 9.01 -3.22
C PRO A 24 -0.73 7.71 -4.04
N LEU A 25 -0.18 7.80 -5.26
CA LEU A 25 -0.01 6.64 -6.13
C LEU A 25 1.03 5.66 -5.56
N ASP A 26 2.14 6.16 -5.02
CA ASP A 26 3.15 5.31 -4.36
C ASP A 26 2.55 4.46 -3.23
N ALA A 27 1.62 5.04 -2.46
CA ALA A 27 0.94 4.33 -1.37
C ALA A 27 -0.02 3.25 -1.90
N ILE A 28 -0.70 3.52 -3.01
CA ILE A 28 -1.61 2.55 -3.66
C ILE A 28 -0.80 1.40 -4.26
N ASP A 29 0.26 1.70 -5.01
CA ASP A 29 1.12 0.71 -5.64
C ASP A 29 1.74 -0.23 -4.60
N ALA A 30 2.17 0.31 -3.45
CA ALA A 30 2.67 -0.49 -2.34
C ALA A 30 1.60 -1.43 -1.74
N ALA A 31 0.37 -0.96 -1.61
CA ALA A 31 -0.73 -1.80 -1.14
C ALA A 31 -1.08 -2.90 -2.15
N MET A 32 -1.11 -2.56 -3.44
CA MET A 32 -1.37 -3.51 -4.53
C MET A 32 -0.30 -4.60 -4.61
N ALA A 33 0.99 -4.23 -4.55
CA ALA A 33 2.09 -5.19 -4.54
C ALA A 33 1.98 -6.17 -3.35
N ARG A 34 1.65 -5.65 -2.16
CA ARG A 34 1.46 -6.47 -0.98
C ARG A 34 0.25 -7.41 -1.07
N ILE A 35 -0.82 -6.98 -1.73
CA ILE A 35 -2.00 -7.80 -2.02
C ILE A 35 -1.61 -8.94 -2.97
N GLU A 36 -1.01 -8.61 -4.11
CA GLU A 36 -0.57 -9.59 -5.11
C GLU A 36 0.35 -10.66 -4.51
N ALA A 37 1.27 -10.25 -3.62
CA ALA A 37 2.24 -11.15 -3.00
C ALA A 37 1.63 -12.19 -2.04
N VAL A 38 0.44 -11.96 -1.46
CA VAL A 38 -0.09 -12.89 -0.43
C VAL A 38 -1.53 -13.33 -0.63
N ASP A 39 -2.36 -12.59 -1.36
CA ASP A 39 -3.80 -12.79 -1.32
C ASP A 39 -4.19 -14.14 -1.92
N GLY A 40 -3.39 -14.72 -2.82
CA GLY A 40 -3.59 -16.10 -3.26
C GLY A 40 -3.53 -17.14 -2.13
N ARG A 41 -2.74 -16.90 -1.07
CA ARG A 41 -2.65 -17.78 0.10
C ARG A 41 -3.59 -17.36 1.23
N VAL A 42 -3.70 -16.05 1.47
CA VAL A 42 -4.53 -15.51 2.55
C VAL A 42 -6.01 -15.54 2.17
N ASN A 43 -6.31 -15.37 0.89
CA ASN A 43 -7.62 -15.35 0.27
C ASN A 43 -8.57 -14.36 0.98
N ALA A 44 -8.10 -13.12 1.17
CA ALA A 44 -8.84 -12.08 1.88
C ALA A 44 -9.63 -11.16 0.95
N LEU A 45 -9.22 -10.99 -0.31
CA LEU A 45 -9.92 -10.12 -1.26
C LEU A 45 -10.64 -10.95 -2.34
N PRO A 46 -11.96 -10.77 -2.51
CA PRO A 46 -12.71 -11.49 -3.55
C PRO A 46 -12.50 -10.91 -4.96
N THR A 47 -12.16 -9.63 -5.07
CA THR A 47 -11.87 -8.94 -6.34
C THR A 47 -10.93 -7.76 -6.09
N LEU A 48 -10.21 -7.34 -7.13
CA LEU A 48 -9.44 -6.10 -7.14
C LEU A 48 -10.30 -4.95 -7.69
N VAL A 49 -10.01 -3.73 -7.26
CA VAL A 49 -10.58 -2.50 -7.85
C VAL A 49 -9.77 -2.17 -9.11
N PRO A 50 -10.42 -1.92 -10.26
CA PRO A 50 -9.75 -1.57 -11.51
C PRO A 50 -9.18 -0.14 -11.51
#